data_AF-A0A7V6HEJ3-F1
#
_entry.id   AF-A0A7V6HEJ3-F1
#
_cell.length_a   1.000
_cell.length_b   1.000
_cell.length_c   1.000
_cell.angle_alpha   90.00
_cell.angle_beta   90.00
_cell.angle_gamma   90.00
#
_symmetry.space_group_name_H-M   'P 1'
#
loop_
_entity.id
_entity.type
_entity.pdbx_description
1 polymer ?
#
loop_
_entity_poly.entity_id
_entity_poly.type
_entity_poly.pdbx_seq_one_letter_code
_entity_poly.pdbx_strand_id
1 'polypeptide(L)'
;MSVAASDYADYSRRPLSEMFEVYSRFKANFRAGSNYNVGAASALIVAVGEKGGREVLPFLEEESLDPEMSKRIRSAAARAYVKIADVEESLNLMRKLYDDPSLRSWYDYVNKFFLQKVKSEEKSLTDEVKSDVCTHLLTIVQNTDSAGDALDAEFFLRDFLPGYTNSKQRATLVRYANTGNEYMTNNFNPIKAHFDKIPPKQRTDLRKRFPDLPPLPGDVPARSPVKVAFAIIAGIVAVVAAWLVLRRRKAHEAA
;
A
#
# COMPACT_ATOMS: atom_id res chain seq x y z
N MET A 1 -11.50 25.58 31.35
CA MET A 1 -10.52 24.54 31.73
C MET A 1 -9.28 24.74 30.89
N SER A 2 -8.10 24.73 31.52
CA SER A 2 -6.85 25.22 30.94
C SER A 2 -6.41 24.43 29.72
N VAL A 3 -6.09 25.18 28.66
CA VAL A 3 -5.35 24.71 27.48
C VAL A 3 -4.06 24.04 27.97
N ALA A 4 -3.94 22.74 27.73
CA ALA A 4 -2.70 22.00 27.99
C ALA A 4 -1.59 22.65 27.15
N ALA A 5 -0.72 23.39 27.84
CA ALA A 5 0.50 23.94 27.28
C ALA A 5 1.33 22.81 26.66
N SER A 6 2.12 23.18 25.67
CA SER A 6 3.00 22.33 24.87
C SER A 6 3.91 21.42 25.72
N ASP A 7 3.41 20.27 26.15
CA ASP A 7 4.24 19.19 26.71
C ASP A 7 4.89 18.44 25.55
N TYR A 8 5.94 19.03 25.00
CA TYR A 8 6.99 18.26 24.35
C TYR A 8 7.74 17.52 25.47
N ALA A 9 7.08 16.54 26.06
CA ALA A 9 7.61 15.76 27.16
C ALA A 9 8.62 14.75 26.62
N ASP A 10 9.75 14.60 27.30
CA ASP A 10 10.60 13.43 27.12
C ASP A 10 9.82 12.20 27.62
N TYR A 11 9.24 11.47 26.67
CA TYR A 11 8.45 10.28 26.96
C TYR A 11 9.33 9.06 27.28
N SER A 12 10.63 9.07 26.99
CA SER A 12 11.51 7.90 27.13
C SER A 12 11.47 7.26 28.53
N ARG A 13 11.29 8.10 29.56
CA ARG A 13 11.28 7.68 30.97
C ARG A 13 9.91 7.24 31.50
N ARG A 14 8.81 7.50 30.79
CA ARG A 14 7.45 7.19 31.27
C ARG A 14 7.07 5.73 31.01
N PRO A 15 6.34 5.05 31.91
CA PRO A 15 5.80 3.72 31.62
C PRO A 15 4.80 3.76 30.46
N LEU A 16 4.65 2.63 29.74
CA LEU A 16 3.74 2.54 28.59
C LEU A 16 2.28 2.84 28.96
N SER A 17 1.84 2.41 30.14
CA SER A 17 0.49 2.72 30.66
C SER A 17 0.24 4.23 30.71
N GLU A 18 1.19 5.00 31.24
CA GLU A 18 1.09 6.46 31.32
C GLU A 18 1.13 7.09 29.92
N MET A 19 1.92 6.55 28.99
CA MET A 19 1.93 7.02 27.60
C MET A 19 0.56 6.83 26.94
N PHE A 20 -0.10 5.69 27.14
CA PHE A 20 -1.45 5.46 26.61
C PHE A 20 -2.51 6.36 27.24
N GLU A 21 -2.41 6.64 28.53
CA GLU A 21 -3.29 7.62 29.21
C GLU A 21 -3.11 9.03 28.65
N VAL A 22 -1.87 9.47 28.44
CA VAL A 22 -1.57 10.76 27.80
C VAL A 22 -2.13 10.80 26.39
N TYR A 23 -1.90 9.74 25.60
CA TYR A 23 -2.39 9.66 24.23
C TYR A 23 -3.93 9.69 24.16
N SER A 24 -4.61 9.00 25.07
CA SER A 24 -6.08 9.00 25.15
C SER A 24 -6.66 10.39 25.36
N ARG A 25 -5.98 11.25 26.14
CA ARG A 25 -6.36 12.67 26.30
C ARG A 25 -6.17 13.47 25.02
N PHE A 26 -5.09 13.23 24.27
CA PHE A 26 -4.93 13.83 22.94
C PHE A 26 -6.05 13.39 22.00
N LYS A 27 -6.34 12.09 21.92
CA LYS A 27 -7.40 11.51 21.07
C LYS A 27 -8.77 12.12 21.38
N ALA A 28 -9.12 12.26 22.66
CA ALA A 28 -10.37 12.92 23.07
C ALA A 28 -10.45 14.39 22.61
N ASN A 29 -9.35 15.15 22.73
CA ASN A 29 -9.29 16.53 22.28
C ASN A 29 -9.42 16.65 20.74
N PHE A 30 -8.79 15.73 19.99
CA PHE A 30 -8.90 15.70 18.52
C PHE A 30 -10.34 15.43 18.08
N ARG A 31 -11.03 14.48 18.73
CA ARG A 31 -12.45 14.19 18.47
C ARG A 31 -13.38 15.35 18.85
N ALA A 32 -12.98 16.18 19.81
CA ALA A 32 -13.69 17.42 20.14
C ALA A 32 -13.39 18.58 19.16
N GLY A 33 -12.61 18.35 18.10
CA GLY A 33 -12.30 19.33 17.06
C GLY A 33 -11.06 20.19 17.31
N SER A 34 -10.29 19.92 18.37
CA SER A 34 -9.02 20.61 18.62
C SER A 34 -7.91 20.04 17.73
N ASN A 35 -7.11 20.88 17.09
CA ASN A 35 -5.89 20.45 16.38
C ASN A 35 -4.60 20.83 17.14
N TYR A 36 -4.73 21.32 18.37
CA TYR A 36 -3.57 21.62 19.22
C TYR A 36 -2.82 20.34 19.59
N ASN A 37 -1.49 20.40 19.66
CA ASN A 37 -0.62 19.30 20.10
C ASN A 37 -0.55 18.05 19.22
N VAL A 38 -1.02 18.08 17.97
CA VAL A 38 -0.81 16.99 16.98
C VAL A 38 0.66 16.56 16.86
N GLY A 39 1.58 17.52 16.94
CA GLY A 39 3.03 17.25 16.95
C GLY A 39 3.48 16.43 18.16
N ALA A 40 3.00 16.78 19.36
CA ALA A 40 3.32 16.07 20.59
C ALA A 40 2.69 14.67 20.62
N ALA A 41 1.44 14.53 20.18
CA ALA A 41 0.77 13.24 20.06
C ALA A 41 1.49 12.30 19.06
N SER A 42 1.96 12.85 17.93
CA SER A 42 2.76 12.09 16.96
C SER A 42 4.10 11.64 17.54
N ALA A 43 4.81 12.51 18.28
CA ALA A 43 6.04 12.13 18.97
C ALA A 43 5.81 11.06 20.05
N LEU A 44 4.68 11.14 20.77
CA LEU A 44 4.28 10.13 21.75
C LEU A 44 4.04 8.76 21.10
N ILE A 45 3.36 8.69 19.95
CA ILE A 45 3.21 7.42 19.21
C ILE A 45 4.56 6.80 18.86
N VAL A 46 5.52 7.60 18.39
CA VAL A 46 6.87 7.10 18.09
C VAL A 46 7.51 6.52 19.35
N ALA A 47 7.44 7.22 20.48
CA ALA A 47 7.97 6.74 21.75
C ALA A 47 7.29 5.46 22.25
N VAL A 48 5.97 5.33 22.06
CA VAL A 48 5.22 4.09 22.36
C VAL A 48 5.77 2.93 21.53
N GLY A 49 5.98 3.13 20.22
CA GLY A 49 6.55 2.10 19.36
C GLY A 49 7.98 1.71 19.76
N GLU A 50 8.82 2.69 20.08
CA GLU A 50 10.21 2.44 20.51
C GLU A 50 10.29 1.70 21.84
N LYS A 51 9.35 1.96 22.76
CA LYS A 51 9.36 1.36 24.10
C LYS A 51 8.63 0.01 24.19
N GLY A 52 7.49 -0.14 23.51
CA GLY A 52 6.62 -1.31 23.66
C GLY A 52 6.96 -2.50 22.78
N GLY A 53 7.68 -2.29 21.67
CA GLY A 53 7.98 -3.40 20.75
C GLY A 53 6.70 -4.05 20.20
N ARG A 54 6.64 -5.39 20.11
CA ARG A 54 5.54 -6.09 19.43
C ARG A 54 4.18 -5.97 20.12
N GLU A 55 4.12 -5.78 21.43
CA GLU A 55 2.85 -5.74 22.18
C GLU A 55 1.97 -4.54 21.80
N VAL A 56 2.56 -3.50 21.22
CA VAL A 56 1.84 -2.28 20.82
C VAL A 56 1.39 -2.29 19.35
N LEU A 57 1.63 -3.37 18.61
CA LEU A 57 1.21 -3.49 17.20
C LEU A 57 -0.30 -3.28 17.01
N PRO A 58 -1.21 -3.84 17.84
CA PRO A 58 -2.65 -3.59 17.68
C PRO A 58 -3.01 -2.11 17.81
N PHE A 59 -2.41 -1.41 18.79
CA PHE A 59 -2.59 0.02 18.97
C PHE A 59 -2.06 0.81 17.77
N LEU A 60 -0.85 0.51 17.31
CA LEU A 60 -0.26 1.22 16.17
C LEU A 60 -1.03 0.98 14.87
N GLU A 61 -1.60 -0.21 14.69
CA GLU A 61 -2.48 -0.51 13.56
C GLU A 61 -3.76 0.32 13.63
N GLU A 62 -4.47 0.31 14.76
CA GLU A 62 -5.71 1.10 14.95
C GLU A 62 -5.46 2.58 14.62
N GLU A 63 -4.42 3.16 15.22
CA GLU A 63 -4.10 4.58 15.03
C GLU A 63 -3.61 4.91 13.61
N SER A 64 -3.05 3.93 12.88
CA SER A 64 -2.65 4.12 11.48
C SER A 64 -3.84 4.12 10.51
N LEU A 65 -4.91 3.41 10.87
CA LEU A 65 -6.10 3.22 10.04
C LEU A 65 -7.23 4.19 10.40
N ASP A 66 -7.18 4.88 11.55
CA ASP A 66 -8.23 5.81 11.98
C ASP A 66 -8.34 7.05 11.06
N PRO A 67 -9.42 7.17 10.25
CA PRO A 67 -9.56 8.26 9.29
C PRO A 67 -9.79 9.62 9.97
N GLU A 68 -10.30 9.63 11.21
CA GLU A 68 -10.55 10.84 12.01
C GLU A 68 -9.25 11.43 12.54
N MET A 69 -8.19 10.64 12.63
CA MET A 69 -6.90 11.10 13.12
C MET A 69 -6.12 11.92 12.10
N SER A 70 -5.37 12.90 12.62
CA SER A 70 -4.48 13.74 11.83
C SER A 70 -3.51 12.88 11.01
N LYS A 71 -3.24 13.32 9.78
CA LYS A 71 -2.28 12.67 8.86
C LYS A 71 -0.94 12.38 9.54
N ARG A 72 -0.45 13.32 10.35
CA ARG A 72 0.85 13.20 11.04
C ARG A 72 0.85 12.07 12.08
N ILE A 73 -0.27 11.86 12.78
CA ILE A 73 -0.43 10.82 13.80
C ILE A 73 -0.48 9.45 13.13
N ARG A 74 -1.35 9.29 12.12
CA ARG A 74 -1.42 8.08 11.30
C ARG A 74 -0.08 7.69 10.71
N SER A 75 0.65 8.66 10.14
CA SER A 75 1.99 8.43 9.58
C SER A 75 3.00 7.97 10.64
N ALA A 76 2.96 8.51 11.84
CA ALA A 76 3.83 8.06 12.93
C ALA A 76 3.48 6.63 13.35
N ALA A 77 2.20 6.32 13.47
CA ALA A 77 1.70 4.99 13.84
C ALA A 77 2.10 3.94 12.80
N ALA A 78 1.83 4.18 11.51
CA ALA A 78 2.19 3.28 10.43
C ALA A 78 3.70 3.05 10.33
N ARG A 79 4.52 4.09 10.52
CA ARG A 79 5.98 3.96 10.50
C ARG A 79 6.50 3.15 11.69
N ALA A 80 5.97 3.40 12.87
CA ALA A 80 6.31 2.62 14.06
C ALA A 80 5.88 1.16 13.87
N TYR A 81 4.68 0.92 13.33
CA TYR A 81 4.17 -0.41 13.01
C TYR A 81 5.13 -1.15 12.07
N VAL A 82 5.43 -0.61 10.88
CA VAL A 82 6.32 -1.26 9.90
C VAL A 82 7.72 -1.52 10.46
N LYS A 83 8.22 -0.66 11.36
CA LYS A 83 9.53 -0.85 12.01
C LYS A 83 9.54 -2.07 12.95
N ILE A 84 8.43 -2.37 13.60
CA ILE A 84 8.31 -3.40 14.65
C ILE A 84 7.77 -4.73 14.10
N ALA A 85 6.77 -4.63 13.22
CA ALA A 85 6.13 -5.75 12.55
C ALA A 85 7.15 -6.50 11.69
N ASP A 86 6.90 -7.77 11.41
CA ASP A 86 7.59 -8.46 10.33
C ASP A 86 7.04 -8.02 8.95
N VAL A 87 7.61 -8.56 7.87
CA VAL A 87 7.19 -8.21 6.50
C VAL A 87 5.76 -8.66 6.19
N GLU A 88 5.31 -9.78 6.75
CA GLU A 88 3.97 -10.31 6.49
C GLU A 88 2.89 -9.46 7.18
N GLU A 89 3.11 -9.15 8.46
CA GLU A 89 2.29 -8.21 9.23
C GLU A 89 2.25 -6.83 8.54
N SER A 90 3.41 -6.32 8.10
CA SER A 90 3.49 -5.06 7.36
C SER A 90 2.73 -5.11 6.03
N LEU A 91 2.79 -6.24 5.32
CA LEU A 91 2.05 -6.44 4.08
C LEU A 91 0.53 -6.43 4.32
N ASN A 92 0.06 -7.01 5.44
CA ASN A 92 -1.35 -6.96 5.81
C ASN A 92 -1.81 -5.52 6.10
N LEU A 93 -1.00 -4.70 6.75
CA LEU A 93 -1.28 -3.26 6.88
C LEU A 93 -1.35 -2.58 5.50
N MET A 94 -0.40 -2.85 4.60
CA MET A 94 -0.40 -2.28 3.25
C MET A 94 -1.67 -2.66 2.46
N ARG A 95 -2.13 -3.90 2.60
CA ARG A 95 -3.39 -4.37 1.99
C ARG A 95 -4.58 -3.59 2.53
N LYS A 96 -4.70 -3.41 3.86
CA LYS A 96 -5.76 -2.61 4.48
C LYS A 96 -5.77 -1.16 3.97
N LEU A 97 -4.59 -0.52 3.88
CA LEU A 97 -4.44 0.85 3.37
C LEU A 97 -4.81 0.98 1.89
N TYR A 98 -4.48 -0.02 1.06
CA TYR A 98 -4.77 0.01 -0.38
C TYR A 98 -6.26 -0.23 -0.69
N ASP A 99 -6.87 -1.12 0.08
CA ASP A 99 -8.24 -1.56 -0.11
C ASP A 99 -9.27 -0.53 0.37
N ASP A 100 -8.93 0.33 1.32
CA ASP A 100 -9.77 1.44 1.76
C ASP A 100 -9.51 2.70 0.92
N PRO A 101 -10.47 3.15 0.07
CA PRO A 101 -10.30 4.35 -0.74
C PRO A 101 -10.05 5.62 0.08
N SER A 102 -10.58 5.69 1.31
CA SER A 102 -10.38 6.84 2.21
C SER A 102 -8.95 6.94 2.76
N LEU A 103 -8.21 5.82 2.72
CA LEU A 103 -6.83 5.72 3.18
C LEU A 103 -5.83 5.64 2.02
N ARG A 104 -6.29 5.59 0.76
CA ARG A 104 -5.43 5.41 -0.42
C ARG A 104 -4.34 6.47 -0.55
N SER A 105 -4.63 7.74 -0.22
CA SER A 105 -3.60 8.78 -0.23
C SER A 105 -2.45 8.54 0.77
N TRP A 106 -2.63 7.62 1.73
CA TRP A 106 -1.61 7.22 2.71
C TRP A 106 -0.81 6.01 2.28
N TYR A 107 -1.37 5.17 1.42
CA TYR A 107 -0.68 4.02 0.87
C TYR A 107 0.72 4.41 0.36
N ASP A 108 0.82 5.44 -0.47
CA ASP A 108 2.06 5.89 -1.12
C ASP A 108 3.16 6.25 -0.12
N TYR A 109 2.77 6.85 1.00
CA TYR A 109 3.70 7.25 2.03
C TYR A 109 4.25 6.03 2.78
N VAL A 110 3.37 5.13 3.21
CA VAL A 110 3.76 3.94 3.99
C VAL A 110 4.49 2.92 3.12
N ASN A 111 4.10 2.82 1.84
CA ASN A 111 4.68 1.91 0.85
C ASN A 111 6.20 2.06 0.75
N LYS A 112 6.74 3.28 0.84
CA LYS A 112 8.19 3.51 0.79
C LYS A 112 8.94 2.83 1.92
N PHE A 113 8.41 2.88 3.15
CA PHE A 113 9.00 2.23 4.31
C PHE A 113 8.85 0.71 4.23
N PHE A 114 7.68 0.24 3.79
CA PHE A 114 7.42 -1.17 3.58
C PHE A 114 8.40 -1.78 2.55
N LEU A 115 8.56 -1.16 1.38
CA LEU A 115 9.47 -1.65 0.35
C LEU A 115 10.94 -1.61 0.80
N GLN A 116 11.34 -0.59 1.59
CA GLN A 116 12.67 -0.56 2.20
C GLN A 116 12.88 -1.75 3.16
N LYS A 117 11.87 -2.07 3.98
CA LYS A 117 11.90 -3.22 4.90
C LYS A 117 12.04 -4.54 4.13
N VAL A 118 11.22 -4.75 3.10
CA VAL A 118 11.30 -5.96 2.25
C VAL A 118 12.71 -6.12 1.68
N LYS A 119 13.32 -5.03 1.19
CA LYS A 119 14.70 -5.06 0.68
C LYS A 119 15.73 -5.37 1.77
N SER A 120 15.62 -4.76 2.95
CA SER A 120 16.58 -5.01 4.03
C SER A 120 16.50 -6.44 4.59
N GLU A 121 15.32 -7.06 4.52
CA GLU A 121 15.05 -8.37 5.08
C GLU A 121 14.98 -9.48 4.02
N GLU A 122 15.23 -9.18 2.75
CA GLU A 122 15.02 -10.07 1.60
C GLU A 122 15.64 -11.46 1.77
N LYS A 123 16.85 -11.53 2.35
CA LYS A 123 17.60 -12.78 2.54
C LYS A 123 16.96 -13.71 3.57
N SER A 124 16.19 -13.18 4.51
CA SER A 124 15.50 -13.94 5.54
C SER A 124 14.04 -14.26 5.20
N LEU A 125 13.50 -13.70 4.13
CA LEU A 125 12.11 -13.97 3.74
C LEU A 125 11.96 -15.36 3.13
N THR A 126 10.89 -16.06 3.53
CA THR A 126 10.43 -17.29 2.89
C THR A 126 9.96 -17.01 1.47
N ASP A 127 9.95 -18.04 0.62
CA ASP A 127 9.43 -17.90 -0.75
C ASP A 127 7.94 -17.55 -0.78
N GLU A 128 7.17 -18.00 0.23
CA GLU A 128 5.77 -17.67 0.40
C GLU A 128 5.57 -16.17 0.66
N VAL A 129 6.29 -15.58 1.64
CA VAL A 129 6.20 -14.15 1.92
C VAL A 129 6.66 -13.32 0.72
N LYS A 130 7.74 -13.73 0.03
CA LYS A 130 8.17 -13.08 -1.22
C LYS A 130 7.09 -13.14 -2.30
N SER A 131 6.42 -14.27 -2.42
CA SER A 131 5.33 -14.47 -3.37
C SER A 131 4.14 -13.56 -3.07
N ASP A 132 3.81 -13.42 -1.79
CA ASP A 132 2.72 -12.58 -1.31
C ASP A 132 2.96 -11.09 -1.53
N VAL A 133 4.20 -10.63 -1.29
CA VAL A 133 4.64 -9.27 -1.63
C VAL A 133 4.55 -9.05 -3.15
N CYS A 134 5.07 -9.97 -3.95
CA CYS A 134 5.01 -9.87 -5.41
C CYS A 134 3.55 -9.83 -5.91
N THR A 135 2.67 -10.67 -5.35
CA THR A 135 1.25 -10.72 -5.73
C THR A 135 0.55 -9.40 -5.43
N HIS A 136 0.83 -8.79 -4.29
CA HIS A 136 0.32 -7.47 -3.93
C HIS A 136 0.78 -6.38 -4.91
N LEU A 137 2.09 -6.30 -5.19
CA LEU A 137 2.64 -5.28 -6.08
C LEU A 137 2.22 -5.48 -7.55
N LEU A 138 2.13 -6.73 -8.02
CA LEU A 138 1.64 -7.04 -9.37
C LEU A 138 0.16 -6.66 -9.52
N THR A 139 -0.64 -6.85 -8.47
CA THR A 139 -2.04 -6.37 -8.44
C THR A 139 -2.10 -4.86 -8.63
N ILE A 140 -1.23 -4.11 -7.95
CA ILE A 140 -1.13 -2.65 -8.09
C ILE A 140 -0.76 -2.28 -9.53
N VAL A 141 0.29 -2.88 -10.07
CA VAL A 141 0.73 -2.66 -11.46
C VAL A 141 -0.42 -2.85 -12.45
N GLN A 142 -1.25 -3.87 -12.27
CA GLN A 142 -2.37 -4.17 -13.16
C GLN A 142 -3.55 -3.21 -13.00
N ASN A 143 -3.90 -2.83 -11.77
CA ASN A 143 -5.24 -2.30 -11.48
C ASN A 143 -5.27 -0.92 -10.82
N THR A 144 -4.16 -0.38 -10.36
CA THR A 144 -4.20 0.99 -9.80
C THR A 144 -4.51 1.99 -10.90
N ASP A 145 -5.22 3.05 -10.54
CA ASP A 145 -5.43 4.27 -11.34
C ASP A 145 -4.37 5.34 -11.05
N SER A 146 -3.55 5.14 -10.01
CA SER A 146 -2.45 6.03 -9.65
C SER A 146 -1.18 5.64 -10.40
N ALA A 147 -0.73 6.51 -11.31
CA ALA A 147 0.54 6.35 -12.01
C ALA A 147 1.74 6.31 -11.03
N GLY A 148 1.64 7.00 -9.88
CA GLY A 148 2.69 7.01 -8.85
C GLY A 148 2.88 5.64 -8.22
N ASP A 149 1.81 5.03 -7.70
CA ASP A 149 1.85 3.72 -7.04
C ASP A 149 2.31 2.64 -8.03
N ALA A 150 1.83 2.75 -9.28
CA ALA A 150 2.25 1.86 -10.35
C ALA A 150 3.75 1.94 -10.61
N LEU A 151 4.33 3.14 -10.53
CA LEU A 151 5.75 3.36 -10.77
C LEU A 151 6.62 2.86 -9.60
N ASP A 152 6.20 3.09 -8.35
CA ASP A 152 6.88 2.54 -7.18
C ASP A 152 6.90 1.01 -7.22
N ALA A 153 5.77 0.38 -7.57
CA ALA A 153 5.69 -1.07 -7.74
C ALA A 153 6.53 -1.56 -8.93
N GLU A 154 6.53 -0.86 -10.07
CA GLU A 154 7.35 -1.16 -11.24
C GLU A 154 8.83 -1.21 -10.92
N PHE A 155 9.35 -0.17 -10.25
CA PHE A 155 10.78 -0.12 -9.90
C PHE A 155 11.17 -1.24 -8.96
N PHE A 156 10.33 -1.53 -7.97
CA PHE A 156 10.61 -2.62 -7.05
C PHE A 156 10.61 -3.97 -7.75
N LEU A 157 9.55 -4.29 -8.50
CA LEU A 157 9.38 -5.59 -9.15
C LEU A 157 10.42 -5.85 -10.24
N ARG A 158 10.91 -4.81 -10.91
CA ARG A 158 11.98 -4.94 -11.92
C ARG A 158 13.26 -5.51 -11.32
N ASP A 159 13.58 -5.14 -10.10
CA ASP A 159 14.79 -5.60 -9.41
C ASP A 159 14.53 -6.91 -8.66
N PHE A 160 13.31 -7.10 -8.15
CA PHE A 160 12.97 -8.16 -7.20
C PHE A 160 12.37 -9.42 -7.82
N LEU A 161 11.70 -9.32 -8.98
CA LEU A 161 10.94 -10.43 -9.56
C LEU A 161 11.53 -10.91 -10.90
N PRO A 162 12.21 -12.07 -10.93
CA PRO A 162 12.68 -12.67 -12.17
C PRO A 162 11.57 -12.88 -13.18
N GLY A 163 11.81 -12.46 -14.43
CA GLY A 163 10.85 -12.55 -15.54
C GLY A 163 9.83 -11.41 -15.61
N TYR A 164 9.84 -10.47 -14.65
CA TYR A 164 8.89 -9.34 -14.63
C TYR A 164 9.05 -8.39 -15.82
N THR A 165 10.28 -8.09 -16.24
CA THR A 165 10.58 -7.12 -17.32
C THR A 165 9.86 -7.41 -18.64
N ASN A 166 9.62 -8.69 -18.94
CA ASN A 166 8.93 -9.15 -20.15
C ASN A 166 7.54 -9.76 -19.85
N SER A 167 6.98 -9.46 -18.68
CA SER A 167 5.69 -10.01 -18.26
C SER A 167 4.50 -9.32 -18.92
N LYS A 168 3.37 -10.03 -19.00
CA LYS A 168 2.09 -9.46 -19.40
C LYS A 168 1.58 -8.41 -18.39
N GLN A 169 1.89 -8.60 -17.12
CA GLN A 169 1.52 -7.69 -16.02
C GLN A 169 2.16 -6.33 -16.23
N ARG A 170 3.48 -6.29 -16.42
CA ARG A 170 4.22 -5.05 -16.69
C ARG A 170 3.73 -4.33 -17.95
N ALA A 171 3.32 -5.09 -18.98
CA ALA A 171 2.78 -4.51 -20.22
C ALA A 171 1.50 -3.69 -20.00
N THR A 172 0.77 -3.89 -18.89
CA THR A 172 -0.40 -3.06 -18.56
C THR A 172 -0.04 -1.61 -18.27
N LEU A 173 1.21 -1.32 -17.88
CA LEU A 173 1.68 0.03 -17.56
C LEU A 173 1.73 0.95 -18.79
N VAL A 174 1.65 0.40 -20.00
CA VAL A 174 1.56 1.19 -21.24
C VAL A 174 0.37 2.15 -21.24
N ARG A 175 -0.68 1.86 -20.47
CA ARG A 175 -1.84 2.77 -20.28
C ARG A 175 -1.47 4.16 -19.76
N TYR A 176 -0.33 4.28 -19.07
CA TYR A 176 0.17 5.55 -18.55
C TYR A 176 1.09 6.31 -19.51
N ALA A 177 1.47 5.70 -20.65
CA ALA A 177 2.28 6.37 -21.65
C ALA A 177 1.55 7.62 -22.18
N ASN A 178 2.29 8.72 -22.34
CA ASN A 178 1.76 10.03 -22.72
C ASN A 178 0.70 10.62 -21.77
N THR A 179 0.63 10.14 -20.52
CA THR A 179 -0.21 10.72 -19.47
C THR A 179 0.64 11.32 -18.36
N GLY A 180 0.10 12.33 -17.67
CA GLY A 180 0.76 12.96 -16.52
C GLY A 180 1.81 14.01 -16.88
N ASN A 181 2.70 14.28 -15.92
CA ASN A 181 3.78 15.27 -16.07
C ASN A 181 5.00 14.67 -16.80
N GLU A 182 6.02 15.50 -17.04
CA GLU A 182 7.26 15.09 -17.71
C GLU A 182 7.94 13.89 -17.02
N TYR A 183 7.95 13.89 -15.68
CA TYR A 183 8.51 12.78 -14.91
C TYR A 183 7.78 11.45 -15.20
N MET A 184 6.45 11.44 -15.21
CA MET A 184 5.69 10.23 -15.55
C MET A 184 5.91 9.81 -17.00
N THR A 185 5.89 10.77 -17.92
CA THR A 185 6.13 10.52 -19.36
C THR A 185 7.48 9.86 -19.59
N ASN A 186 8.54 10.38 -18.97
CA ASN A 186 9.91 9.86 -19.10
C ASN A 186 10.07 8.44 -18.53
N ASN A 187 9.20 8.02 -17.61
CA ASN A 187 9.24 6.68 -17.04
C ASN A 187 8.37 5.66 -17.79
N PHE A 188 7.18 6.06 -18.27
CA PHE A 188 6.25 5.13 -18.94
C PHE A 188 6.50 4.99 -20.45
N ASN A 189 7.01 6.02 -21.14
CA ASN A 189 7.28 5.92 -22.57
C ASN A 189 8.35 4.87 -22.94
N PRO A 190 9.44 4.70 -22.17
CA PRO A 190 10.36 3.57 -22.39
C PRO A 190 9.70 2.20 -22.24
N ILE A 191 8.75 2.06 -21.29
CA ILE A 191 7.99 0.82 -21.11
C ILE A 191 7.14 0.53 -22.34
N LYS A 192 6.47 1.55 -22.89
CA LYS A 192 5.72 1.43 -24.15
C LYS A 192 6.65 1.02 -25.30
N ALA A 193 7.76 1.71 -25.49
CA ALA A 193 8.70 1.42 -26.57
C ALA A 193 9.26 -0.02 -26.48
N HIS A 194 9.44 -0.55 -25.27
CA HIS A 194 9.81 -1.94 -25.03
C HIS A 194 8.72 -2.91 -25.51
N PHE A 195 7.47 -2.69 -25.10
CA PHE A 195 6.38 -3.61 -25.42
C PHE A 195 5.82 -3.46 -26.84
N ASP A 196 6.06 -2.34 -27.52
CA ASP A 196 5.81 -2.17 -28.96
C ASP A 196 6.66 -3.15 -29.80
N LYS A 197 7.83 -3.55 -29.29
CA LYS A 197 8.75 -4.49 -29.96
C LYS A 197 8.48 -5.96 -29.62
N ILE A 198 7.72 -6.24 -28.56
CA ILE A 198 7.52 -7.59 -28.04
C ILE A 198 6.04 -7.98 -28.18
N PRO A 199 5.69 -8.87 -29.13
CA PRO A 199 4.33 -9.36 -29.32
C PRO A 199 3.75 -9.99 -28.05
N PRO A 200 2.42 -9.86 -27.80
CA PRO A 200 1.77 -10.45 -26.61
C PRO A 200 2.04 -11.95 -26.39
N LYS A 201 2.17 -12.73 -27.47
CA LYS A 201 2.45 -14.17 -27.41
C LYS A 201 3.84 -14.52 -26.85
N GLN A 202 4.79 -13.59 -26.91
CA GLN A 202 6.16 -13.77 -26.41
C GLN A 202 6.32 -13.27 -24.96
N ARG A 203 5.28 -12.71 -24.36
CA ARG A 203 5.31 -12.16 -22.99
C ARG A 203 5.04 -13.26 -21.98
N THR A 204 5.78 -13.23 -20.87
CA THR A 204 5.60 -14.20 -19.77
C THR A 204 4.30 -13.90 -19.02
N ASP A 205 3.45 -14.92 -18.83
CA ASP A 205 2.26 -14.80 -18.01
C ASP A 205 2.58 -15.19 -16.56
N LEU A 206 2.72 -14.19 -15.69
CA LEU A 206 3.10 -14.43 -14.29
C LEU A 206 2.01 -15.09 -13.47
N ARG A 207 0.76 -15.17 -13.96
CA ARG A 207 -0.34 -15.88 -13.27
C ARG A 207 -0.08 -17.37 -13.07
N LYS A 208 0.81 -17.96 -13.86
CA LYS A 208 1.24 -19.36 -13.65
C LYS A 208 2.02 -19.53 -12.35
N ARG A 209 2.71 -18.48 -11.89
CA ARG A 209 3.48 -18.45 -10.63
C ARG A 209 2.69 -17.80 -9.49
N PHE A 210 1.81 -16.86 -9.82
CA PHE A 210 0.96 -16.13 -8.89
C PHE A 210 -0.51 -16.30 -9.30
N PRO A 211 -1.12 -17.47 -8.98
CA PRO A 211 -2.45 -17.82 -9.46
C PRO A 211 -3.56 -16.90 -8.94
N ASP A 212 -3.33 -16.22 -7.81
CA ASP A 212 -4.29 -15.31 -7.22
C ASP A 212 -4.37 -13.94 -7.92
N LEU A 213 -3.47 -13.64 -8.87
CA LEU A 213 -3.47 -12.37 -9.58
C LEU A 213 -4.80 -12.11 -10.32
N PRO A 214 -5.19 -10.82 -10.44
CA PRO A 214 -6.38 -10.44 -11.17
C PRO A 214 -6.25 -10.77 -12.67
N PRO A 215 -7.38 -10.94 -13.37
CA PRO A 215 -7.41 -11.06 -14.82
C PRO A 215 -6.69 -9.90 -15.52
N LEU A 216 -6.07 -10.17 -16.67
CA LEU A 216 -5.42 -9.14 -17.46
C LEU A 216 -6.45 -8.35 -18.29
N PRO A 217 -6.16 -7.06 -18.57
CA PRO A 217 -6.92 -6.31 -19.57
C PRO A 217 -6.94 -7.07 -20.91
N GLY A 218 -8.14 -7.36 -21.42
CA GLY A 218 -8.34 -8.13 -22.66
C GLY A 218 -8.68 -9.61 -22.49
N ASP A 219 -8.71 -10.13 -21.25
CA ASP A 219 -9.18 -11.51 -20.97
C ASP A 219 -10.72 -11.63 -21.05
N VAL A 220 -11.46 -10.51 -21.13
CA VAL A 220 -12.92 -10.51 -21.28
C VAL A 220 -13.28 -10.83 -22.75
N PRO A 221 -14.17 -11.80 -23.03
CA PRO A 221 -14.61 -12.07 -24.40
C PRO A 221 -15.20 -10.80 -25.02
N ALA A 222 -14.72 -10.42 -26.19
CA ALA A 222 -15.26 -9.29 -26.95
C ALA A 222 -16.74 -9.54 -27.27
N ARG A 223 -17.66 -8.99 -26.47
CA ARG A 223 -19.08 -8.92 -26.84
C ARG A 223 -19.23 -7.82 -27.90
N SER A 224 -19.06 -8.20 -29.16
CA SER A 224 -19.38 -7.43 -30.37
C SER A 224 -18.55 -6.14 -30.62
N PRO A 225 -18.06 -5.90 -31.85
CA PRO A 225 -17.10 -4.83 -32.16
C PRO A 225 -17.65 -3.40 -32.14
N VAL A 226 -18.94 -3.15 -31.84
CA VAL A 226 -19.57 -1.83 -32.04
C VAL A 226 -19.74 -1.00 -30.75
N LYS A 227 -19.40 -1.51 -29.57
CA LYS A 227 -19.57 -0.78 -28.27
C LYS A 227 -18.28 -0.63 -27.46
N VAL A 228 -17.14 -0.53 -28.14
CA VAL A 228 -15.81 -0.77 -27.57
C VAL A 228 -15.27 0.39 -26.72
N ALA A 229 -15.64 1.65 -26.96
CA ALA A 229 -14.94 2.76 -26.29
C ALA A 229 -15.34 2.98 -24.81
N PHE A 230 -16.58 2.69 -24.41
CA PHE A 230 -17.06 2.98 -23.04
C PHE A 230 -17.30 1.72 -22.18
N ALA A 231 -17.47 0.55 -22.79
CA ALA A 231 -17.72 -0.70 -22.06
C ALA A 231 -16.46 -1.35 -21.49
N ILE A 232 -15.27 -1.04 -22.04
CA ILE A 232 -13.99 -1.61 -21.58
C ILE A 232 -13.67 -1.15 -20.15
N ILE A 233 -13.86 0.13 -19.84
CA ILE A 233 -13.56 0.67 -18.51
C ILE A 233 -14.54 0.11 -17.48
N ALA A 234 -15.86 0.18 -17.75
CA ALA A 234 -16.87 -0.29 -16.81
C ALA A 234 -16.84 -1.83 -16.59
N GLY A 235 -16.57 -2.61 -17.64
CA GLY A 235 -16.49 -4.07 -17.56
C GLY A 235 -15.25 -4.57 -16.80
N ILE A 236 -14.10 -3.91 -16.98
CA ILE A 236 -12.88 -4.22 -16.23
C ILE A 236 -13.07 -3.85 -14.76
N VAL A 237 -13.62 -2.66 -14.47
CA VAL A 237 -13.89 -2.23 -13.10
C VAL A 237 -14.80 -3.22 -12.37
N ALA A 238 -15.84 -3.75 -13.02
CA ALA A 238 -16.74 -4.74 -12.41
C ALA A 238 -16.05 -6.08 -12.11
N VAL A 239 -15.20 -6.58 -13.02
CA VAL A 239 -14.47 -7.86 -12.82
C VAL A 239 -13.40 -7.70 -11.74
N VAL A 240 -12.67 -6.58 -11.74
CA VAL A 240 -11.68 -6.26 -10.71
C VAL A 240 -12.35 -6.04 -9.36
N ALA A 241 -13.49 -5.36 -9.31
CA ALA A 241 -14.27 -5.19 -8.08
C ALA A 241 -14.76 -6.54 -7.53
N ALA A 242 -15.28 -7.43 -8.38
CA ALA A 242 -15.68 -8.78 -7.97
C ALA A 242 -14.50 -9.61 -7.47
N TRP A 243 -13.34 -9.51 -8.12
CA TRP A 243 -12.11 -10.16 -7.68
C TRP A 243 -11.60 -9.59 -6.34
N LEU A 244 -11.65 -8.27 -6.14
CA LEU A 244 -11.31 -7.63 -4.87
C LEU A 244 -12.24 -8.10 -3.74
N VAL A 245 -13.54 -8.20 -3.99
CA VAL A 245 -14.51 -8.74 -3.03
C VAL A 245 -14.19 -10.20 -2.69
N LEU A 246 -13.88 -11.02 -3.69
CA LEU A 246 -13.51 -12.42 -3.49
C LEU A 246 -12.21 -12.56 -2.68
N ARG A 247 -11.21 -11.72 -2.97
CA ARG A 247 -9.93 -11.67 -2.26
C ARG A 247 -10.13 -11.26 -0.79
N ARG A 248 -10.95 -10.25 -0.52
CA ARG A 248 -11.30 -9.83 0.86
C ARG A 248 -11.99 -10.95 1.63
N ARG A 249 -12.90 -11.67 0.99
CA ARG A 249 -13.58 -12.80 1.63
C ARG A 249 -12.59 -13.90 2.03
N LYS A 250 -11.68 -14.28 1.13
CA LYS A 250 -10.61 -15.25 1.45
C LYS A 250 -9.71 -14.77 2.60
N ALA A 251 -9.36 -13.48 2.63
CA ALA A 251 -8.53 -12.92 3.69
C ALA A 251 -9.23 -12.93 5.07
N HIS A 252 -10.55 -12.73 5.12
CA HIS A 252 -11.33 -12.81 6.36
C HIS A 252 -11.58 -14.25 6.85
N GLU A 253 -11.59 -15.24 5.95
CA GLU A 253 -11.77 -16.66 6.31
C GLU A 253 -10.45 -17.29 6.84
N ALA A 254 -9.31 -16.62 6.68
CA ALA A 254 -7.98 -17.10 7.09
C ALA A 254 -7.43 -16.45 8.38
N ALA A 255 -8.16 -15.50 8.97
CA ALA A 255 -7.83 -14.80 10.22
C ALA A 255 -8.74 -15.25 11.37
#